data_AF-A0A0N9UX90-F1
#
_entry.id   AF-A0A0N9UX90-F1
#
_cell.length_a   1.000
_cell.length_b   1.000
_cell.length_c   1.000
_cell.angle_alpha   90.00
_cell.angle_beta   90.00
_cell.angle_gamma   90.00
#
_symmetry.space_group_name_H-M   'P 1'
#
loop_
_entity.id
_entity.type
_entity.pdbx_description
1 polymer ?
#
loop_
_entity_poly.entity_id
_entity_poly.type
_entity_poly.pdbx_seq_one_letter_code
_entity_poly.pdbx_strand_id
1 'polypeptide(L)' 'MARQHPEEPTLVELTIEEVKAMGKQGLDHPSTRPVLVGAGIGTVLGAALPVVSWPVGLFVGAAVVLFNRVKR' A
#
# COMPACT_ATOMS: atom_id res chain seq x y z
N MET A 1 -24.58 15.71 14.63
CA MET A 1 -23.45 16.24 15.41
C MET A 1 -23.12 17.62 14.88
N ALA A 2 -23.27 18.67 15.69
CA ALA A 2 -22.72 19.98 15.37
C ALA A 2 -21.18 19.88 15.48
N ARG A 3 -20.43 20.45 14.53
CA ARG A 3 -18.96 20.49 14.56
C ARG A 3 -18.51 21.24 15.81
N GLN A 4 -17.59 20.66 16.59
CA GLN A 4 -17.10 21.24 17.85
C GLN A 4 -16.20 22.47 17.62
N HIS A 5 -15.51 22.52 16.47
CA HIS A 5 -14.63 23.63 16.06
C HIS A 5 -14.89 23.95 14.58
N PRO A 6 -15.93 24.74 14.26
CA PRO A 6 -16.27 25.07 12.87
C PRO A 6 -15.22 25.95 12.15
N GLU A 7 -14.32 26.58 12.89
CA GLU A 7 -13.23 27.44 12.43
C GLU A 7 -11.94 26.70 12.05
N GLU A 8 -11.73 25.49 12.57
CA GLU A 8 -10.50 24.73 12.30
C GLU A 8 -10.70 23.82 11.08
N PRO A 9 -9.82 23.91 10.06
CA PRO A 9 -9.90 23.05 8.91
C PRO A 9 -9.71 21.59 9.34
N THR A 10 -10.61 20.74 8.87
CA THR A 10 -10.57 19.31 9.15
C THR A 10 -9.33 18.68 8.51
N LEU A 11 -8.92 17.51 8.99
CA LEU A 11 -7.85 16.74 8.37
C LEU A 11 -8.11 16.46 6.89
N VAL A 12 -9.38 16.26 6.51
CA VAL A 12 -9.78 16.05 5.11
C VAL A 12 -9.56 17.32 4.31
N GLU A 13 -9.96 18.49 4.82
CA GLU A 13 -9.75 19.78 4.15
C GLU A 13 -8.26 20.09 3.99
N LEU A 14 -7.47 19.93 5.04
CA LEU A 14 -6.01 20.07 5.00
C LEU A 14 -5.37 19.13 3.97
N THR A 15 -5.80 17.87 3.94
CA THR A 15 -5.29 16.88 2.97
C THR A 15 -5.65 17.26 1.54
N ILE A 16 -6.88 17.74 1.31
CA ILE A 16 -7.33 18.19 -0.02
C ILE A 16 -6.53 19.42 -0.48
N GLU A 17 -6.29 20.37 0.43
CA GLU A 17 -5.47 21.56 0.14
C GLU A 17 -4.04 21.17 -0.22
N GLU A 18 -3.42 20.28 0.54
CA GLU A 18 -2.09 19.74 0.29
C GLU A 18 -2.01 19.01 -1.07
N VAL A 19 -2.97 18.14 -1.38
CA VAL A 19 -3.02 17.42 -2.67
C VAL A 19 -3.23 18.40 -3.83
N LYS A 20 -4.04 19.45 -3.65
CA LYS A 20 -4.19 20.51 -4.65
C LYS A 20 -2.89 21.30 -4.82
N ALA A 21 -2.16 21.58 -3.74
CA ALA A 21 -0.87 22.26 -3.78
C ALA A 21 0.17 21.40 -4.51
N MET A 22 0.23 20.10 -4.24
CA MET A 22 1.03 19.12 -4.98
C MET A 22 0.68 19.11 -6.48
N GLY A 23 -0.60 19.13 -6.82
CA GLY A 23 -1.05 19.17 -8.22
C GLY A 23 -0.63 20.46 -8.95
N LYS A 24 -0.59 21.59 -8.24
CA LYS A 24 -0.16 22.89 -8.79
C LYS A 24 1.36 23.01 -8.92
N GLN A 25 2.11 22.57 -7.90
CA GLN A 25 3.57 22.71 -7.82
C GLN A 25 4.32 21.52 -8.43
N GLY A 26 3.63 20.40 -8.70
CA GLY A 26 4.21 19.22 -9.29
C GLY A 26 5.37 18.66 -8.44
N LEU A 27 6.49 18.33 -9.09
CA LEU A 27 7.68 17.74 -8.47
C LEU A 27 8.47 18.70 -7.56
N ASP A 28 8.17 20.00 -7.63
CA ASP A 28 8.77 21.02 -6.77
C ASP A 28 8.08 21.09 -5.39
N HIS A 29 6.91 20.47 -5.25
CA HIS A 29 6.25 20.34 -3.96
C HIS A 29 7.02 19.35 -3.05
N PRO A 30 7.33 19.71 -1.79
CA PRO A 30 8.10 18.85 -0.88
C PRO A 30 7.46 17.47 -0.67
N SER A 31 6.12 17.42 -0.63
CA SER A 31 5.35 16.19 -0.42
C SER A 31 5.20 15.31 -1.67
N THR A 32 5.46 15.82 -2.88
CA THR A 32 5.28 15.04 -4.12
C THR A 32 6.25 13.87 -4.22
N ARG A 33 7.54 14.09 -3.96
CA ARG A 33 8.55 13.02 -4.09
C ARG A 33 8.32 11.87 -3.09
N PRO A 34 8.09 12.13 -1.78
CA PRO A 34 7.75 11.07 -0.84
C PRO A 34 6.49 10.29 -1.21
N VAL A 35 5.45 10.98 -1.69
CA VAL A 35 4.20 10.32 -2.12
C VAL A 35 4.43 9.41 -3.32
N LEU A 36 5.23 9.83 -4.30
CA LEU A 36 5.58 8.99 -5.45
C LEU A 36 6.40 7.75 -5.05
N VAL A 37 7.33 7.89 -4.09
CA VAL A 37 8.08 6.76 -3.54
C VAL A 37 7.14 5.77 -2.84
N GLY A 38 6.24 6.29 -1.99
CA GLY A 38 5.22 5.48 -1.31
C GLY A 38 4.29 4.77 -2.30
N ALA A 39 3.83 5.48 -3.34
CA ALA A 39 3.02 4.92 -4.41
C ALA A 39 3.76 3.84 -5.20
N GLY A 40 5.06 4.03 -5.48
CA GLY A 40 5.91 3.04 -6.13
C GLY A 40 6.02 1.76 -5.30
N ILE A 41 6.33 1.87 -4.01
CA ILE A 41 6.39 0.72 -3.08
C ILE A 41 5.02 0.05 -2.97
N GLY A 42 3.96 0.82 -2.79
CA GLY A 42 2.59 0.32 -2.69
C GLY A 42 2.15 -0.43 -3.95
N THR A 43 2.56 0.06 -5.12
CA THR A 43 2.32 -0.61 -6.41
C THR A 43 3.11 -1.90 -6.53
N VAL A 44 4.39 -1.92 -6.15
CA VAL A 44 5.22 -3.13 -6.18
C VAL A 44 4.67 -4.21 -5.24
N LEU A 45 4.29 -3.83 -4.01
CA LEU A 45 3.70 -4.76 -3.05
C LEU A 45 2.31 -5.21 -3.50
N GLY A 46 1.46 -4.29 -3.98
CA GLY A 46 0.13 -4.60 -4.52
C GLY A 46 0.19 -5.55 -5.73
N ALA A 47 1.18 -5.36 -6.61
CA ALA A 47 1.43 -6.21 -7.77
C ALA A 47 2.12 -7.54 -7.41
N ALA A 48 2.81 -7.62 -6.27
CA ALA A 48 3.39 -8.86 -5.73
C ALA A 48 2.38 -9.69 -4.91
N LEU A 49 1.28 -9.08 -4.45
CA LEU A 49 0.18 -9.76 -3.76
C LEU A 49 -0.70 -10.75 -4.58
N PRO A 50 -0.41 -11.08 -5.86
CA PRO A 50 -0.85 -12.33 -6.50
C PRO A 50 0.07 -13.54 -6.22
N VAL A 51 1.26 -13.35 -5.63
CA VAL A 51 2.37 -14.33 -5.53
C VAL A 51 2.44 -15.04 -4.17
N VAL A 52 1.43 -14.95 -3.30
CA VAL A 52 1.36 -15.89 -2.16
C VAL A 52 0.97 -17.30 -2.66
N SER A 53 0.28 -17.40 -3.80
CA SER A 53 -0.26 -18.66 -4.32
C SER A 53 0.82 -19.65 -4.80
N TRP A 54 1.88 -19.16 -5.44
CA TRP A 54 2.89 -20.02 -6.08
C TRP A 54 3.93 -20.60 -5.10
N PRO A 55 4.56 -19.80 -4.21
CA PRO A 55 5.48 -20.33 -3.19
C PRO A 55 4.76 -21.24 -2.20
N VAL A 56 3.56 -20.87 -1.76
CA VAL A 56 2.76 -21.71 -0.86
C VAL A 56 2.34 -23.01 -1.56
N GLY A 57 1.93 -22.94 -2.83
CA GLY A 57 1.63 -24.12 -3.63
C GLY A 57 2.82 -25.08 -3.77
N LEU A 58 4.03 -24.54 -4.02
CA LEU A 58 5.28 -25.32 -4.09
C LEU A 58 5.65 -25.94 -2.73
N PHE A 59 5.53 -25.16 -1.64
CA PHE A 59 5.80 -25.64 -0.29
C PHE A 59 4.83 -26.76 0.12
N VAL A 60 3.53 -26.60 -0.16
CA VAL A 60 2.51 -27.63 0.11
C VAL A 60 2.76 -28.87 -0.75
N GLY A 61 3.07 -28.70 -2.03
CA GLY A 61 3.41 -29.81 -2.92
C GLY A 61 4.62 -30.61 -2.43
N ALA A 62 5.70 -29.93 -2.04
CA ALA A 62 6.91 -30.57 -1.50
C ALA A 62 6.65 -31.28 -0.15
N ALA A 63 5.88 -30.65 0.74
CA ALA A 63 5.52 -31.23 2.03
C ALA A 63 4.69 -32.51 1.88
N VAL A 64 3.74 -32.54 0.95
CA VAL A 64 2.90 -33.73 0.67
C VAL A 64 3.75 -34.89 0.13
N VAL A 65 4.66 -34.63 -0.81
CA VAL A 65 5.57 -35.65 -1.35
C VAL A 65 6.47 -36.22 -0.25
N LEU A 66 7.04 -35.36 0.60
CA LEU A 66 7.89 -35.78 1.70
C LEU A 66 7.11 -36.60 2.74
N PHE A 67 5.94 -36.14 3.16
CA PHE A 67 5.10 -36.84 4.14
C PHE A 67 4.72 -38.26 3.68
N ASN A 68 4.34 -38.41 2.40
CA ASN A 68 4.01 -39.72 1.84
C ASN A 68 5.22 -40.67 1.77
N ARG A 69 6.45 -40.13 1.65
CA ARG A 69 7.66 -40.94 1.72
C ARG A 69 7.98 -41.39 3.14
N VAL A 70 7.76 -40.54 4.13
CA VAL A 70 8.01 -40.86 5.55
C VAL A 70 6.97 -41.84 6.10
N LYS A 71 5.74 -41.80 5.59
CA LYS A 71 4.65 -42.69 6.01
C LYS A 71 4.72 -44.09 5.38
N ARG A 72 5.48 -44.27 4.28
CA ARG A 72 5.69 -45.55 3.62
C ARG A 72 6.84 -46.31 4.29
#